data_AF-A0A497XR42-F1
#
_entry.id   AF-A0A497XR42-F1
#
_cell.length_a   1.000
_cell.length_b   1.000
_cell.length_c   1.000
_cell.angle_alpha   90.00
_cell.angle_beta   90.00
_cell.angle_gamma   90.00
#
_symmetry.space_group_name_H-M   'P 1'
#
loop_
_entity.id
_entity.type
_entity.pdbx_description
1 polymer ?
#
loop_
_entity_poly.entity_id
_entity_poly.type
_entity_poly.pdbx_seq_one_letter_code
_entity_poly.pdbx_strand_id
1 'polypeptide(L)' 'MQFLRKLWQVISFIFVLYGFYLLFLFFWDTLIRVNEKLALPLAAFLTLIAMGISAIFWIRKHLRGTSPSVS' A
#
# COMPACT_ATOMS: atom_id res chain seq x y z
N MET A 1 2.44 27.20 -7.31
CA MET A 1 1.33 26.20 -7.36
C MET A 1 1.80 24.78 -7.68
N GLN A 2 2.67 24.55 -8.68
CA GLN A 2 3.10 23.18 -9.04
C GLN A 2 3.97 22.48 -7.98
N PHE A 3 4.85 23.24 -7.29
CA PHE A 3 5.69 22.71 -6.21
C PHE A 3 4.87 22.12 -5.06
N LEU A 4 3.83 22.84 -4.62
CA LEU A 4 2.94 22.41 -3.53
C LEU A 4 2.18 21.12 -3.88
N ARG A 5 1.76 20.97 -5.15
CA ARG A 5 1.14 19.72 -5.64
C ARG A 5 2.09 18.53 -5.60
N LYS A 6 3.34 18.70 -6.04
CA LYS A 6 4.36 17.64 -5.96
C LYS A 6 4.65 17.25 -4.51
N LEU A 7 4.79 18.25 -3.63
CA LEU A 7 5.02 18.03 -2.21
C LEU A 7 3.88 17.23 -1.56
N TRP A 8 2.63 17.59 -1.86
CA TRP A 8 1.45 16.89 -1.37
C TRP A 8 1.39 15.43 -1.86
N GLN A 9 1.76 15.18 -3.11
CA GLN A 9 1.82 13.85 -3.68
C GLN A 9 2.87 12.96 -2.99
N VAL A 10 4.05 13.51 -2.70
CA VAL A 10 5.12 12.80 -1.98
C VAL A 10 4.68 12.47 -0.56
N ILE A 11 4.11 13.43 0.17
CA ILE A 11 3.60 13.22 1.52
C ILE A 11 2.53 12.12 1.52
N SER A 12 1.55 12.21 0.61
CA SER A 12 0.49 11.21 0.50
C SER A 12 1.06 9.81 0.23
N PHE A 13 2.09 9.70 -0.60
CA PHE A 13 2.77 8.44 -0.87
C PHE A 13 3.48 7.87 0.36
N ILE A 14 4.19 8.71 1.12
CA ILE A 14 4.84 8.32 2.38
C ILE A 14 3.82 7.80 3.38
N PHE A 15 2.67 8.47 3.52
CA PHE A 15 1.59 8.01 4.41
C PHE A 15 1.05 6.63 4.03
N VAL A 16 0.89 6.37 2.72
CA VAL A 16 0.44 5.06 2.24
C VAL A 16 1.48 3.98 2.54
N LEU A 17 2.77 4.25 2.26
CA LEU A 17 3.86 3.33 2.61
C LEU A 17 3.92 3.06 4.12
N TYR A 18 3.76 4.10 4.93
CA TYR A 18 3.75 3.99 6.38
C TYR A 18 2.56 3.17 6.88
N GLY A 19 1.38 3.31 6.25
CA GLY A 19 0.21 2.47 6.53
C GLY A 19 0.50 0.99 6.27
N PHE A 20 1.15 0.64 5.15
CA PHE A 20 1.56 -0.75 4.89
C PHE A 20 2.60 -1.26 5.88
N TYR A 21 3.53 -0.41 6.31
CA TYR A 21 4.51 -0.76 7.33
C TYR A 21 3.85 -1.09 8.67
N LEU A 22 2.90 -0.27 9.12
CA LEU A 22 2.13 -0.54 10.34
C LEU A 22 1.29 -1.81 10.22
N LEU A 23 0.69 -2.05 9.04
CA LEU A 23 -0.05 -3.28 8.77
C LEU A 23 0.86 -4.52 8.85
N PHE A 24 2.07 -4.43 8.29
CA PHE A 24 3.07 -5.48 8.41
C PHE A 24 3.44 -5.75 9.86
N LEU A 25 3.75 -4.69 10.63
CA LEU A 25 4.07 -4.81 12.05
C LEU A 25 2.93 -5.42 12.85
N PHE A 26 1.68 -5.06 12.54
CA PHE A 26 0.50 -5.62 13.17
C PHE A 26 0.37 -7.13 12.92
N PHE A 27 0.53 -7.56 11.66
CA PHE A 27 0.52 -8.98 11.32
C PHE A 27 1.69 -9.71 11.95
N TRP A 28 2.88 -9.12 11.91
CA TRP A 28 4.08 -9.68 12.51
C TRP A 28 3.93 -9.89 14.01
N ASP A 29 3.49 -8.87 14.77
CA ASP A 29 3.26 -8.97 16.22
C ASP A 29 2.20 -10.04 16.54
N THR A 30 1.11 -10.05 15.78
CA THR A 30 0.03 -11.04 15.97
C THR A 30 0.52 -12.45 15.69
N LEU A 31 1.23 -12.66 14.58
CA LEU A 31 1.66 -13.98 14.14
C LEU A 31 2.81 -14.52 14.97
N ILE A 32 3.71 -13.68 15.49
CA ILE A 32 4.74 -14.12 16.46
C ILE A 32 4.07 -14.77 17.66
N ARG A 33 2.99 -14.16 18.17
CA ARG A 33 2.24 -14.68 19.33
C ARG A 33 1.56 -16.02 19.04
N VAL A 34 1.20 -16.31 17.79
CA VAL A 34 0.56 -17.57 17.40
C VAL A 34 1.60 -18.64 17.04
N ASN A 35 2.52 -18.32 16.14
CA ASN A 35 3.56 -19.24 15.67
C ASN A 35 4.78 -18.46 15.16
N GLU A 36 5.77 -18.32 16.04
CA GLU A 36 7.02 -17.61 15.80
C GLU A 36 7.74 -18.03 14.52
N LYS A 37 7.80 -19.34 14.22
CA LYS A 37 8.55 -19.86 13.06
C LYS A 37 7.96 -19.44 11.73
N LEU A 38 6.63 -19.31 11.66
CA LEU A 38 5.92 -18.93 10.44
C LEU A 38 5.55 -17.45 10.40
N ALA A 39 5.77 -16.71 11.49
CA ALA A 39 5.33 -15.33 11.60
C ALA A 39 5.90 -14.43 10.49
N LEU A 40 7.17 -14.61 10.14
CA LEU A 40 7.90 -13.71 9.25
C LEU A 40 7.48 -13.94 7.80
N PRO A 41 7.52 -15.19 7.30
CA PRO A 41 7.06 -15.46 5.94
C PRO A 41 5.57 -15.12 5.77
N LEU A 42 4.73 -15.36 6.79
CA LEU A 42 3.30 -15.13 6.66
C LEU A 42 2.93 -13.63 6.74
N ALA A 43 3.54 -12.85 7.64
CA ALA A 43 3.35 -11.40 7.70
C ALA A 43 3.85 -10.72 6.42
N ALA A 44 5.01 -11.16 5.90
CA ALA A 44 5.54 -10.66 4.63
C ALA A 44 4.61 -10.98 3.47
N PHE A 45 4.12 -12.23 3.39
CA PHE A 45 3.20 -12.67 2.35
C PHE A 45 1.89 -11.87 2.35
N LEU A 46 1.25 -11.71 3.52
CA LEU A 46 0.00 -10.94 3.67
C LEU A 46 0.20 -9.47 3.28
N THR A 47 1.31 -8.88 3.69
CA THR A 47 1.62 -7.48 3.37
C THR A 47 1.88 -7.31 1.88
N LEU A 48 2.63 -8.23 1.25
CA LEU A 48 2.87 -8.21 -0.19
C LEU A 48 1.57 -8.37 -0.99
N ILE A 49 0.65 -9.23 -0.56
CA ILE A 49 -0.68 -9.35 -1.18
C ILE A 49 -1.44 -8.03 -1.06
N ALA A 50 -1.52 -7.45 0.13
CA ALA A 50 -2.23 -6.19 0.36
C ALA A 50 -1.64 -5.05 -0.50
N MET A 51 -0.31 -4.98 -0.59
CA MET A 51 0.40 -4.01 -1.42
C MET A 51 0.13 -4.25 -2.91
N GLY A 52 0.15 -5.51 -3.36
CA GLY A 52 -0.14 -5.90 -4.74
C GLY A 52 -1.57 -5.57 -5.15
N ILE A 53 -2.55 -5.90 -4.31
CA ILE A 53 -3.96 -5.52 -4.52
C ILE A 53 -4.09 -4.00 -4.62
N SER A 54 -3.47 -3.26 -3.70
CA SER A 54 -3.53 -1.80 -3.70
C SER A 54 -2.88 -1.19 -4.95
N ALA A 55 -1.75 -1.74 -5.41
CA ALA A 55 -1.12 -1.34 -6.67
C ALA A 55 -2.03 -1.63 -7.87
N ILE A 56 -2.67 -2.80 -7.93
CA ILE A 56 -3.63 -3.15 -8.99
C ILE A 56 -4.81 -2.18 -9.00
N PHE A 57 -5.39 -1.87 -7.84
CA PHE A 57 -6.48 -0.90 -7.73
C PHE A 57 -6.05 0.50 -8.17
N TRP A 58 -4.85 0.92 -7.77
CA TRP A 58 -4.29 2.21 -8.17
C TRP A 58 -4.07 2.28 -9.68
N ILE A 59 -3.44 1.26 -10.27
CA ILE A 59 -3.22 1.15 -11.72
C ILE A 59 -4.56 1.12 -12.47
N ARG A 60 -5.53 0.30 -12.04
CA ARG A 60 -6.86 0.25 -12.66
C ARG A 60 -7.58 1.60 -12.61
N LYS A 61 -7.48 2.32 -11.49
CA LYS A 61 -8.04 3.67 -11.35
C LYS A 61 -7.33 4.67 -12.28
N HIS A 62 -6.01 4.56 -12.41
CA HIS A 62 -5.23 5.41 -13.31
C HIS A 62 -5.54 5.13 -14.79
N LEU A 63 -5.67 3.86 -15.17
CA LEU A 63 -6.01 3.42 -16.53
C LEU A 63 -7.47 3.70 -16.93
N ARG A 64 -8.41 3.71 -15.98
CA ARG A 64 -9.81 4.14 -16.23
C ARG A 64 -9.98 5.66 -16.21
N GLY A 65 -9.03 6.41 -15.63
CA GLY A 65 -9.00 7.87 -15.69
C GLY A 65 -8.52 8.45 -17.02
N THR A 66 -8.04 7.60 -17.93
CA THR A 66 -7.64 7.95 -19.31
C THR A 66 -8.70 7.61 -20.37
N SER A 67 -9.97 7.45 -19.99
CA SER A 67 -11.04 7.66 -20.97
C SER A 67 -11.16 9.17 -21.17
N PRO A 68 -10.95 9.70 -22.39
CA PRO A 68 -11.17 11.12 -22.65
C PRO A 68 -12.60 11.43 -22.25
N SER A 69 -12.78 12.50 -21.47
CA SER A 69 -14.08 13.13 -21.31
C SER A 69 -14.57 13.45 -22.72
N VAL A 70 -15.49 12.64 -23.23
CA VAL A 70 -16.33 13.01 -24.37
C VAL A 70 -17.21 14.15 -23.85
N SER A 71 -16.75 15.36 -24.10
CA SER A 71 -17.54 16.59 -24.11
C SER A 71 -17.60 17.07 -25.55
#